data_AF-N2ABX9-F1
#
_entry.id   AF-N2ABX9-F1
#
_cell.length_a   1.000
_cell.length_b   1.000
_cell.length_c   1.000
_cell.angle_alpha   90.00
_cell.angle_beta   90.00
_cell.angle_gamma   90.00
#
_symmetry.space_group_name_H-M   'P 1'
#
loop_
_entity.id
_entity.type
_entity.pdbx_description
1 polymer ?
#
loop_
_entity_poly.entity_id
_entity_poly.type
_entity_poly.pdbx_seq_one_letter_code
_entity_poly.pdbx_strand_id
1 'polypeptide(L)' 'MSSKKAQINLVISLLVALIAVIFVVMNTSPVAINFGFFKVKLPLIIVLVVMVIIGILLGWFLGQDKQFNKKKRQ' A
#
# COMPACT_ATOMS: atom_id res chain seq x y z
N MET A 1 -10.70 18.01 15.79
CA MET A 1 -11.08 17.71 14.39
C MET A 1 -12.56 18.01 14.21
N SER A 2 -12.94 18.77 13.18
CA SER A 2 -14.36 18.99 12.87
C SER A 2 -15.04 17.64 12.63
N SER A 3 -16.11 17.32 13.37
CA SER A 3 -16.81 16.03 13.35
C SER A 3 -17.19 15.57 11.94
N LYS A 4 -17.54 16.51 11.04
CA LYS A 4 -17.77 16.24 9.62
C LYS A 4 -16.54 15.70 8.89
N LYS A 5 -15.34 16.25 9.13
CA LYS A 5 -14.11 15.77 8.49
C LYS A 5 -13.76 14.35 8.95
N ALA A 6 -13.97 14.04 10.22
CA ALA A 6 -13.74 12.70 10.75
C ALA A 6 -14.72 11.67 10.14
N GLN A 7 -16.00 12.03 10.01
CA GLN A 7 -17.01 11.19 9.34
C GLN A 7 -16.70 10.98 7.86
N ILE A 8 -16.31 12.03 7.14
CA ILE A 8 -15.91 11.94 5.72
C ILE A 8 -14.69 11.02 5.56
N ASN A 9 -13.68 11.19 6.42
CA ASN A 9 -12.49 10.32 6.38
C ASN A 9 -12.84 8.86 6.68
N LEU A 10 -13.74 8.61 7.64
CA LEU A 10 -14.24 7.26 7.93
C LEU A 10 -14.96 6.64 6.73
N VAL A 11 -15.89 7.37 6.12
CA VAL A 11 -16.63 6.90 4.94
C VAL A 11 -15.68 6.60 3.77
N ILE A 12 -14.75 7.48 3.48
CA ILE A 12 -13.75 7.28 2.43
C ILE A 12 -12.88 6.04 2.74
N SER A 13 -12.42 5.90 3.98
CA SER A 13 -11.59 4.75 4.37
C SER A 13 -12.34 3.43 4.24
N LEU A 14 -13.64 3.41 4.56
CA LEU A 14 -14.48 2.23 4.45
C LEU A 14 -14.76 1.85 2.99
N LEU A 15 -15.02 2.85 2.14
CA LEU A 15 -15.15 2.66 0.69
C LEU A 15 -13.88 2.08 0.08
N VAL A 16 -12.71 2.61 0.44
CA VAL A 16 -11.42 2.10 -0.04
C VAL A 16 -11.20 0.66 0.44
N ALA A 17 -11.50 0.36 1.71
CA ALA A 17 -11.39 -1.00 2.25
C ALA A 17 -12.32 -1.98 1.51
N LEU A 18 -13.56 -1.58 1.21
CA LEU A 18 -14.51 -2.41 0.47
C LEU A 18 -14.01 -2.70 -0.96
N ILE A 19 -13.51 -1.69 -1.67
CA ILE A 19 -12.91 -1.84 -3.01
C ILE A 19 -11.72 -2.81 -2.95
N ALA A 20 -10.86 -2.70 -1.94
CA ALA A 20 -9.73 -3.60 -1.76
C ALA A 20 -10.18 -5.05 -1.56
N VAL A 21 -11.20 -5.30 -0.72
CA VAL A 21 -11.76 -6.65 -0.52
C VAL A 21 -12.35 -7.22 -1.81
N ILE A 22 -13.11 -6.43 -2.56
CA ILE A 22 -13.66 -6.86 -3.85
C ILE A 22 -12.51 -7.23 -4.81
N PHE A 23 -11.47 -6.40 -4.86
CA PHE A 23 -10.30 -6.66 -5.67
C PHE A 23 -9.59 -7.97 -5.27
N VAL A 24 -9.48 -8.26 -3.97
CA VAL A 24 -8.93 -9.53 -3.46
C VAL A 24 -9.76 -10.72 -3.94
N VAL A 25 -11.09 -10.66 -3.76
CA VAL A 25 -12.00 -11.78 -4.08
C VAL A 25 -12.05 -12.03 -5.59
N MET A 26 -12.11 -10.98 -6.40
CA MET A 26 -12.14 -11.09 -7.86
C MET A 26 -10.82 -11.56 -8.47
N ASN A 27 -9.69 -11.34 -7.79
CA ASN A 27 -8.35 -11.69 -8.28
C ASN A 27 -7.72 -12.86 -7.49
N THR A 28 -8.55 -13.82 -7.09
CA THR A 28 -8.11 -15.09 -6.49
C THR A 28 -7.52 -16.06 -7.52
N SER A 29 -7.85 -15.88 -8.80
CA SER A 29 -7.28 -16.65 -9.90
C SER A 29 -5.76 -16.47 -10.00
N PRO A 30 -4.97 -17.56 -10.09
CA PRO A 30 -3.53 -17.47 -10.25
C PRO A 30 -3.17 -16.80 -11.58
N VAL A 31 -2.50 -15.65 -11.52
CA VAL A 31 -1.98 -14.93 -12.70
C VAL A 31 -0.50 -15.24 -12.84
N ALA A 32 -0.05 -15.49 -14.08
CA ALA A 32 1.37 -15.67 -14.37
C ALA A 32 2.08 -14.31 -14.32
N ILE A 33 3.06 -14.19 -13.43
CA ILE A 33 3.86 -12.99 -13.23
C ILE A 33 5.27 -13.28 -13.72
N ASN A 34 5.81 -12.38 -14.55
CA ASN A 34 7.14 -12.51 -15.12
C ASN A 34 8.11 -11.57 -14.40
N PHE A 35 9.13 -12.14 -13.76
CA PHE A 35 10.20 -11.40 -13.08
C PHE A 35 11.45 -11.21 -13.97
N GLY A 36 11.30 -11.35 -15.28
CA GLY A 36 12.39 -11.28 -16.27
C GLY A 36 13.12 -12.62 -16.42
N PHE A 37 13.51 -13.24 -15.31
CA PHE A 37 14.30 -14.48 -15.30
C PHE A 37 13.48 -15.74 -15.02
N PHE A 38 12.34 -15.60 -14.35
CA PHE A 38 11.45 -16.70 -13.99
C PHE A 38 10.00 -16.22 -13.94
N LYS A 39 9.08 -17.17 -14.07
CA LYS A 39 7.64 -16.92 -14.00
C LYS A 39 7.05 -17.67 -12.82
N VAL A 40 6.21 -16.99 -12.05
CA VAL A 40 5.48 -17.60 -10.92
C VAL A 40 4.00 -17.35 -11.12
N LYS A 41 3.16 -18.35 -10.87
CA LYS A 41 1.71 -18.19 -10.85
C LYS A 41 1.26 -17.94 -9.43
N LEU A 42 0.79 -16.73 -9.16
CA LEU A 42 0.26 -16.33 -7.85
C LEU A 42 -1.01 -15.51 -8.06
N PRO A 43 -1.97 -15.55 -7.12
CA PRO A 43 -3.04 -14.56 -7.07
C PRO A 43 -2.44 -13.15 -7.00
N LEU A 44 -2.96 -12.24 -7.82
CA LEU A 44 -2.38 -10.90 -8.02
C LEU A 44 -2.33 -10.09 -6.70
N ILE A 45 -3.26 -10.34 -5.79
CA ILE A 45 -3.30 -9.73 -4.46
C ILE A 45 -2.05 -9.99 -3.62
N ILE A 46 -1.49 -11.21 -3.68
CA ILE A 46 -0.30 -11.57 -2.89
C ILE A 46 0.87 -10.68 -3.32
N VAL A 47 1.02 -10.47 -4.62
CA VAL A 47 2.08 -9.64 -5.17
C VAL A 47 1.87 -8.16 -4.88
N LEU A 48 0.63 -7.67 -4.97
CA LEU A 48 0.30 -6.29 -4.58
C LEU A 48 0.63 -6.01 -3.11
N VAL A 49 0.25 -6.89 -2.19
CA VAL A 49 0.54 -6.73 -0.76
C VAL A 49 2.05 -6.68 -0.52
N VAL A 50 2.81 -7.59 -1.12
CA VAL A 50 4.27 -7.60 -1.02
C VAL A 50 4.87 -6.30 -1.58
N MET A 51 4.41 -5.82 -2.73
CA MET A 51 4.89 -4.57 -3.33
C MET A 51 4.60 -3.34 -2.45
N VAL A 52 3.41 -3.27 -1.85
CA VAL A 52 3.05 -2.18 -0.92
C VAL A 52 3.96 -2.19 0.32
N ILE A 53 4.20 -3.37 0.90
CA ILE A 53 5.11 -3.51 2.04
C ILE A 53 6.52 -3.06 1.67
N ILE A 54 7.04 -3.48 0.51
CA ILE A 54 8.34 -3.03 0.01
C ILE A 54 8.37 -1.50 -0.12
N GLY A 55 7.32 -0.89 -0.70
CA GLY A 55 7.22 0.56 -0.82
C GLY A 55 7.24 1.29 0.52
N ILE A 56 6.54 0.78 1.54
CA ILE A 56 6.54 1.33 2.90
C ILE A 56 7.93 1.22 3.53
N LEU A 57 8.57 0.07 3.42
CA LEU A 57 9.91 -0.16 3.96
C LEU A 57 10.96 0.75 3.30
N LEU A 58 10.93 0.87 1.97
CA LEU A 58 11.80 1.77 1.23
C LEU A 58 11.55 3.24 1.60
N GLY A 59 10.28 3.65 1.68
CA GLY A 59 9.91 5.01 2.08
C GLY A 59 10.34 5.34 3.51
N TRP A 60 10.23 4.38 4.44
CA TRP A 60 10.73 4.53 5.79
C TRP A 60 12.25 4.61 5.84
N PHE A 61 12.95 3.73 5.13
CA PHE A 61 14.42 3.71 5.10
C PHE A 61 15.00 4.99 4.49
N LEU A 62 14.50 5.39 3.31
CA LEU A 62 14.96 6.59 2.60
C LEU A 62 14.44 7.90 3.20
N GLY A 63 13.35 7.85 3.97
CA GLY A 63 12.77 9.00 4.66
C GLY A 63 13.54 9.45 5.90
N GLN A 64 14.44 8.62 6.43
CA GLN A 64 15.24 8.94 7.62
C GLN A 64 16.18 10.14 7.40
N ASP A 65 16.71 10.32 6.19
CA ASP A 65 17.63 11.42 5.88
C ASP A 65 16.97 12.82 5.96
N LYS A 66 15.66 12.91 5.72
CA LYS A 66 14.94 14.20 5.76
C LYS A 66 14.60 14.67 7.18
N GLN A 67 14.68 13.78 8.18
CA GLN A 67 14.43 14.12 9.59
C GLN A 67 15.67 14.72 10.28
N PHE A 68 16.88 14.36 9.84
CA PHE A 68 18.12 14.86 10.45
C PHE A 68 18.40 16.35 10.18
N ASN A 69 17.95 16.90 9.05
CA ASN A 69 18.26 18.29 8.69
C ASN A 69 17.26 19.33 9.24
N LYS A 70 16.19 18.89 9.92
CA LYS A 70 15.19 19.80 10.54
C LYS A 70 15.59 20.26 11.94
N LYS A 71 16.56 19.61 12.59
CA LYS A 71 16.99 19.94 13.97
C LYS A 71 18.11 20.99 14.04
N LYS A 72 18.64 21.45 12.90
CA LYS A 72 19.72 22.46 12.82
C LYS A 72 19.23 23.87 12.45
N ARG A 73 17.91 24.10 12.42
CA ARG A 73 17.28 25.40 12.12
C ARG A 73 16.28 25.86 13.21
N GLN A 74 16.34 25.28 14.41
CA GLN A 74 15.73 25.82 15.62
C GLN A 74 16.83 26.24 16.58
#